data_AF-A0A933IN76-F1
#
_entry.id   AF-A0A933IN76-F1
#
_cell.length_a   1.000
_cell.length_b   1.000
_cell.length_c   1.000
_cell.angle_alpha   90.00
_cell.angle_beta   90.00
_cell.angle_gamma   90.00
#
_symmetry.space_group_name_H-M   'P 1'
#
loop_
_entity.id
_entity.type
_entity.pdbx_description
1 polymer ?
#
loop_
_entity_poly.entity_id
_entity_poly.type
_entity_poly.pdbx_seq_one_letter_code
_entity_poly.pdbx_strand_id
1 'polypeptide(L)'
;MESNPAVNKYNQGGNTKHGQYVCLVCGFNMIGFHPERCPFCGAARKNFITSEECSARYQVVQTPVGEKVTRLNSTPPLGLEHAAYHIETSGGTCWIDCPSSFDSSLKQADKIFFTHHHFLGASNQYRERFTAEIHIHRNDSVHEICRPFTFDITFEGNFRHEGIEAFHIDGHTPGFTFYIFEDLLFICDYVFLQDESMKYNPFGPVGQTVEGGRRIHEILEGRPLSTVCGYNYVCAYDDWKRRFAAGPLFSGF
;
A
#
# COMPACT_ATOMS: atom_id res chain seq x y z
N MET A 1 11.91 41.03 12.02
CA MET A 1 11.56 39.82 11.26
C MET A 1 12.82 38.98 11.18
N GLU A 2 13.07 38.18 12.20
CA GLU A 2 14.27 37.33 12.29
C GLU A 2 13.93 35.95 11.70
N SER A 3 14.70 35.56 10.70
CA SER A 3 14.61 34.26 10.05
C SER A 3 15.13 33.17 10.98
N ASN A 4 14.29 32.16 11.23
CA ASN A 4 14.60 31.01 12.06
C ASN A 4 15.66 30.11 11.36
N PRO A 5 16.83 29.83 11.97
CA PRO A 5 17.94 29.14 11.30
C PRO A 5 17.74 27.61 11.13
N ALA A 6 16.58 27.06 11.49
CA ALA A 6 16.33 25.61 11.41
C ALA A 6 15.90 25.09 10.03
N VAL A 7 15.67 25.95 9.03
CA VAL A 7 15.09 25.55 7.73
C VAL A 7 16.15 25.12 6.69
N ASN A 8 17.45 25.23 7.00
CA ASN A 8 18.50 25.17 5.99
C ASN A 8 19.45 23.96 6.08
N LYS A 9 18.93 22.76 6.39
CA LYS A 9 19.75 21.52 6.45
C LYS A 9 19.50 20.47 5.36
N TYR A 10 18.54 20.66 4.45
CA TYR A 10 18.19 19.65 3.45
C TYR A 10 18.42 20.05 1.99
N ASN A 11 19.16 21.13 1.73
CA ASN A 11 19.52 21.52 0.37
C ASN A 11 21.02 21.79 0.26
N GLN A 12 21.80 20.70 0.15
CA GLN A 12 23.09 20.73 -0.54
C GLN A 12 23.28 19.42 -1.31
N GLY A 13 23.26 19.50 -2.64
CA GLY A 13 23.86 18.47 -3.51
C GLY A 13 22.95 17.95 -4.62
N GLY A 14 22.83 18.70 -5.73
CA GLY A 14 22.39 18.13 -6.99
C GLY A 14 23.44 17.18 -7.56
N ASN A 15 23.12 15.88 -7.65
CA ASN A 15 23.61 14.93 -8.66
C ASN A 15 22.88 13.58 -8.48
N THR A 16 22.65 12.87 -9.59
CA THR A 16 21.78 11.70 -9.83
C THR A 16 22.15 10.38 -9.12
N LYS A 17 22.44 10.39 -7.81
CA LYS A 17 22.73 9.21 -6.97
C LYS A 17 22.06 9.27 -5.58
N HIS A 18 20.75 9.51 -5.55
CA HIS A 18 20.02 9.54 -4.28
C HIS A 18 19.63 8.11 -3.91
N GLY A 19 20.47 7.44 -3.11
CA GLY A 19 20.31 6.03 -2.75
C GLY A 19 18.96 5.73 -2.08
N GLN A 20 18.37 4.60 -2.44
CA GLN A 20 17.15 4.07 -1.82
C GLN A 20 17.52 2.96 -0.84
N TYR A 21 16.95 3.02 0.36
CA TYR A 21 17.15 2.03 1.41
C TYR A 21 15.82 1.38 1.78
N VAL A 22 15.87 0.13 2.22
CA VAL A 22 14.69 -0.64 2.64
C VAL A 22 14.84 -1.03 4.10
N CYS A 23 13.79 -0.77 4.89
CA CYS A 23 13.76 -1.21 6.28
C CYS A 23 13.41 -2.70 6.37
N LEU A 24 14.30 -3.52 6.89
CA LEU A 24 14.08 -4.97 7.06
C LEU A 24 12.95 -5.32 8.06
N VAL A 25 12.54 -4.37 8.91
CA VAL A 25 11.49 -4.61 9.91
C VAL A 25 10.10 -4.48 9.31
N CYS A 26 9.88 -3.51 8.43
CA CYS A 26 8.54 -3.20 7.89
C CYS A 26 8.45 -3.17 6.37
N GLY A 27 9.56 -3.24 5.64
CA GLY A 27 9.58 -3.10 4.17
C GLY A 27 9.46 -1.66 3.66
N PHE A 28 9.44 -0.64 4.53
CA PHE A 28 9.34 0.75 4.08
C PHE A 28 10.58 1.19 3.30
N ASN A 29 10.37 1.92 2.20
CA ASN A 29 11.41 2.40 1.31
C ASN A 29 11.75 3.88 1.60
N MET A 30 13.01 4.15 1.92
CA MET A 30 13.56 5.49 2.19
C MET A 30 14.32 5.98 0.97
N ILE A 31 13.78 7.00 0.29
CA ILE A 31 14.25 7.41 -1.03
C ILE A 31 15.06 8.71 -0.92
N GLY A 32 16.35 8.62 -1.23
CA GLY A 32 17.24 9.79 -1.25
C GLY A 32 17.67 10.30 0.12
N PHE A 33 17.40 9.55 1.19
CA PHE A 33 17.90 9.83 2.54
C PHE A 33 18.15 8.53 3.31
N HIS A 34 18.96 8.62 4.36
CA HIS A 34 19.32 7.50 5.22
C HIS A 34 19.18 7.91 6.69
N PRO A 35 17.96 7.80 7.27
CA PRO A 35 17.66 8.34 8.59
C PRO A 35 18.25 7.47 9.71
N GLU A 36 18.28 7.97 10.95
CA GLU A 36 18.66 7.15 12.12
C GLU A 36 17.58 6.14 12.52
N ARG A 37 16.32 6.46 12.20
CA ARG A 37 15.14 5.63 12.47
C ARG A 37 14.21 5.60 11.26
N CYS A 38 13.53 4.47 11.08
CA CYS A 38 12.56 4.31 10.00
C CYS A 38 11.42 5.30 10.25
N PRO A 39 11.06 6.15 9.27
CA PRO A 39 10.00 7.14 9.44
C PRO A 39 8.62 6.49 9.64
N PHE A 40 8.47 5.22 9.25
CA PHE A 40 7.24 4.46 9.43
C PHE A 40 7.23 3.70 10.78
N CYS A 41 8.13 2.74 10.99
CA CYS A 41 8.07 1.85 12.16
C CYS A 41 9.05 2.20 13.30
N GLY A 42 9.88 3.24 13.16
CA GLY A 42 10.84 3.67 14.18
C GLY A 42 12.07 2.76 14.37
N ALA A 43 12.19 1.68 13.59
CA ALA A 43 13.33 0.77 13.63
C ALA A 43 14.66 1.50 13.39
N ALA A 44 15.71 1.12 14.13
CA ALA A 44 17.02 1.75 14.02
C ALA A 44 17.71 1.44 12.69
N ARG A 45 18.57 2.37 12.25
CA ARG A 45 19.35 2.32 11.00
C ARG A 45 20.09 1.01 10.71
N LYS A 46 20.50 0.28 11.74
CA LYS A 46 21.13 -1.04 11.60
C LYS A 46 20.26 -2.08 10.87
N ASN A 47 18.95 -1.83 10.76
CA ASN A 47 18.00 -2.69 10.07
C ASN A 47 17.74 -2.23 8.63
N PHE A 48 18.53 -1.31 8.08
CA PHE A 48 18.35 -0.82 6.72
C PHE A 48 19.39 -1.45 5.81
N ILE A 49 18.94 -1.83 4.62
CA ILE A 49 19.79 -2.30 3.52
C ILE A 49 19.55 -1.44 2.30
N THR A 50 20.46 -1.44 1.32
CA THR A 50 20.19 -0.73 0.07
C THR A 50 19.09 -1.43 -0.73
N SER A 51 18.43 -0.73 -1.64
CA SER A 51 17.44 -1.33 -2.53
C SER A 51 18.05 -2.43 -3.41
N GLU A 52 19.32 -2.28 -3.85
CA GLU A 52 20.02 -3.30 -4.64
C GLU A 52 20.26 -4.57 -3.82
N GLU A 53 20.69 -4.42 -2.56
CA GLU A 53 20.84 -5.54 -1.63
C GLU A 53 19.48 -6.20 -1.32
N CYS A 54 18.41 -5.40 -1.22
CA CYS A 54 17.06 -5.91 -1.05
C CYS A 54 16.62 -6.75 -2.26
N SER A 55 16.76 -6.19 -3.46
CA SER A 55 16.42 -6.85 -4.73
C SER A 55 17.18 -8.18 -4.90
N ALA A 56 18.44 -8.24 -4.48
CA ALA A 56 19.26 -9.44 -4.55
C ALA A 56 18.84 -10.54 -3.55
N ARG A 57 18.18 -10.18 -2.45
CA ARG A 57 17.80 -11.11 -1.36
C ARG A 57 16.33 -11.51 -1.38
N TYR A 58 15.48 -10.62 -1.85
CA TYR A 58 14.02 -10.68 -1.74
C TYR A 58 13.43 -10.63 -3.15
N GLN A 59 13.15 -11.80 -3.72
CA GLN A 59 12.50 -11.90 -5.04
C GLN A 59 10.99 -11.76 -4.88
N VAL A 60 10.31 -11.16 -5.86
CA VAL A 60 8.85 -11.01 -5.77
C VAL A 60 8.18 -12.24 -6.37
N VAL A 61 7.54 -13.04 -5.52
CA VAL A 61 6.77 -14.22 -5.93
C VAL A 61 5.39 -13.80 -6.40
N GLN A 62 4.99 -14.37 -7.53
CA GLN A 62 3.71 -14.16 -8.20
C GLN A 62 2.77 -15.34 -7.87
N THR A 63 1.68 -15.08 -7.15
CA THR A 63 0.69 -16.11 -6.78
C THR A 63 -0.66 -15.77 -7.39
N PRO A 64 -1.23 -16.59 -8.29
CA PRO A 64 -2.57 -16.34 -8.83
C PRO A 64 -3.62 -16.31 -7.72
N VAL A 65 -4.52 -15.32 -7.78
CA VAL A 65 -5.70 -15.20 -6.91
C VAL A 65 -6.99 -15.40 -7.71
N GLY A 66 -6.96 -15.05 -8.99
CA GLY A 66 -8.02 -15.33 -9.97
C GLY A 66 -7.42 -15.41 -11.37
N GLU A 67 -8.26 -15.49 -12.40
CA GLU A 67 -7.79 -15.59 -13.79
C GLU A 67 -6.97 -14.37 -14.24
N LYS A 68 -7.35 -13.17 -13.75
CA LYS A 68 -6.74 -11.89 -14.14
C LYS A 68 -5.97 -11.20 -13.02
N VAL A 69 -5.93 -11.80 -11.83
CA VAL A 69 -5.35 -11.18 -10.63
C VAL A 69 -4.24 -12.06 -10.07
N THR A 70 -3.06 -11.47 -9.93
CA THR A 70 -1.87 -12.11 -9.35
C THR A 70 -1.38 -11.31 -8.17
N ARG A 71 -1.28 -11.95 -7.01
CA ARG A 71 -0.68 -11.39 -5.80
C ARG A 71 0.84 -11.37 -5.90
N LEU A 72 1.46 -10.29 -5.45
CA LEU A 72 2.89 -10.02 -5.49
C LEU A 72 3.42 -9.83 -4.06
N ASN A 73 4.37 -10.66 -3.64
CA ASN A 73 5.03 -10.53 -2.33
C ASN A 73 6.49 -10.94 -2.38
N SER A 74 7.32 -10.31 -1.54
CA SER A 74 8.71 -10.68 -1.38
C SER A 74 8.85 -12.08 -0.75
N THR A 75 9.79 -12.87 -1.27
CA THR A 75 10.23 -14.14 -0.69
C THR A 75 11.75 -14.13 -0.51
N PRO A 76 12.26 -14.43 0.70
CA PRO A 76 11.51 -14.68 1.95
C PRO A 76 10.67 -13.45 2.38
N PRO A 77 9.71 -13.58 3.33
CA PRO A 77 8.90 -12.45 3.75
C PRO A 77 9.76 -11.26 4.21
N LEU A 78 9.45 -10.06 3.71
CA LEU A 78 10.19 -8.83 3.99
C LEU A 78 9.46 -8.00 5.06
N GLY A 79 9.79 -8.23 6.33
CA GLY A 79 9.21 -7.48 7.44
C GLY A 79 7.69 -7.58 7.48
N LEU A 80 7.02 -6.43 7.62
CA LEU A 80 5.56 -6.26 7.59
C LEU A 80 5.02 -5.88 6.20
N GLU A 81 5.77 -6.15 5.12
CA GLU A 81 5.38 -5.81 3.74
C GLU A 81 3.90 -6.14 3.43
N HIS A 82 3.26 -5.21 2.71
CA HIS A 82 1.94 -5.42 2.15
C HIS A 82 2.01 -6.15 0.80
N ALA A 83 1.03 -7.00 0.55
CA ALA A 83 0.77 -7.59 -0.74
C ALA A 83 0.37 -6.50 -1.73
N ALA A 84 1.03 -6.52 -2.88
CA ALA A 84 0.56 -5.82 -4.06
C ALA A 84 -0.15 -6.80 -4.99
N TYR A 85 -0.92 -6.29 -5.94
CA TYR A 85 -1.71 -7.12 -6.85
C TYR A 85 -1.60 -6.62 -8.27
N HIS A 86 -1.14 -7.47 -9.19
CA HIS A 86 -1.17 -7.23 -10.63
C HIS A 86 -2.53 -7.65 -11.19
N ILE A 87 -3.19 -6.74 -11.90
CA ILE A 87 -4.51 -6.93 -12.52
C ILE A 87 -4.40 -6.75 -14.04
N GLU A 88 -4.84 -7.75 -14.77
CA GLU A 88 -5.01 -7.69 -16.23
C GLU A 88 -6.40 -7.14 -16.56
N THR A 89 -6.49 -5.94 -17.13
CA THR A 89 -7.76 -5.30 -17.53
C THR A 89 -7.90 -5.25 -19.05
N SER A 90 -9.06 -4.79 -19.55
CA SER A 90 -9.26 -4.58 -21.00
C SER A 90 -8.39 -3.49 -21.60
N GLY A 91 -8.04 -2.47 -20.80
CA GLY A 91 -7.33 -1.26 -21.26
C GLY A 91 -5.85 -1.23 -20.88
N GLY A 92 -5.33 -2.29 -20.26
CA GLY A 92 -3.94 -2.37 -19.82
C GLY A 92 -3.78 -3.11 -18.49
N THR A 93 -2.58 -3.01 -17.93
CA THR A 93 -2.19 -3.64 -16.67
C THR A 93 -2.19 -2.62 -15.53
N CYS A 94 -2.82 -2.96 -14.41
CA CYS A 94 -2.89 -2.11 -13.24
C CYS A 94 -2.35 -2.85 -12.03
N TRP A 95 -1.64 -2.15 -11.15
CA TRP A 95 -1.30 -2.67 -9.83
C TRP A 95 -2.16 -1.99 -8.76
N ILE A 96 -2.55 -2.77 -7.75
CA ILE A 96 -3.01 -2.24 -6.47
C ILE A 96 -1.85 -2.39 -5.48
N ASP A 97 -1.42 -1.28 -4.90
CA ASP A 97 -0.21 -1.13 -4.09
C ASP A 97 1.08 -1.59 -4.81
N CYS A 98 2.20 -1.63 -4.10
CA CYS A 98 3.52 -1.90 -4.68
C CYS A 98 4.40 -2.76 -3.76
N PRO A 99 5.11 -3.79 -4.28
CA PRO A 99 6.04 -4.58 -3.46
C PRO A 99 7.14 -3.73 -2.85
N SER A 100 7.62 -4.12 -1.67
CA SER A 100 8.71 -3.44 -0.97
C SER A 100 10.08 -3.69 -1.61
N SER A 101 10.28 -4.85 -2.24
CA SER A 101 11.47 -5.18 -3.02
C SER A 101 11.29 -4.82 -4.49
N PHE A 102 12.34 -4.35 -5.14
CA PHE A 102 12.33 -4.14 -6.58
C PHE A 102 12.75 -5.42 -7.31
N ASP A 103 11.90 -5.86 -8.24
CA ASP A 103 12.13 -7.02 -9.07
C ASP A 103 11.82 -6.68 -10.53
N SER A 104 12.89 -6.52 -11.32
CA SER A 104 12.81 -6.12 -12.73
C SER A 104 12.26 -7.19 -13.67
N SER A 105 12.05 -8.42 -13.17
CA SER A 105 11.49 -9.54 -13.94
C SER A 105 9.96 -9.55 -13.97
N LEU A 106 9.31 -8.76 -13.11
CA LEU A 106 7.85 -8.68 -13.06
C LEU A 106 7.25 -8.12 -14.36
N LYS A 107 6.03 -8.57 -14.65
CA LYS A 107 5.22 -8.01 -15.73
C LYS A 107 5.01 -6.51 -15.51
N GLN A 108 4.95 -5.77 -16.62
CA GLN A 108 4.71 -4.33 -16.62
C GLN A 108 3.39 -3.98 -15.90
N ALA A 109 3.38 -2.79 -15.28
CA ALA A 109 2.18 -2.10 -14.86
C ALA A 109 2.10 -0.78 -15.65
N ASP A 110 0.94 -0.50 -16.26
CA ASP A 110 0.68 0.80 -16.86
C ASP A 110 0.27 1.83 -15.80
N LYS A 111 -0.38 1.36 -14.73
CA LYS A 111 -0.84 2.16 -13.59
C LYS A 111 -0.58 1.47 -12.27
N ILE A 112 -0.27 2.23 -11.23
CA ILE A 112 -0.22 1.75 -9.84
C ILE A 112 -1.17 2.61 -9.01
N PHE A 113 -2.18 1.98 -8.41
CA PHE A 113 -3.14 2.61 -7.52
C PHE A 113 -2.81 2.26 -6.07
N PHE A 114 -2.61 3.26 -5.23
CA PHE A 114 -2.34 3.06 -3.81
C PHE A 114 -3.60 3.14 -2.96
N THR A 115 -3.74 2.14 -2.08
CA THR A 115 -4.80 2.11 -1.07
C THR A 115 -4.61 3.21 -0.04
N HIS A 116 -3.37 3.44 0.39
CA HIS A 116 -3.01 4.48 1.34
C HIS A 116 -1.49 4.74 1.39
N HIS A 117 -1.09 5.74 2.17
CA HIS A 117 0.28 6.25 2.21
C HIS A 117 1.33 5.40 2.96
N HIS A 118 0.96 4.41 3.78
CA HIS A 118 1.94 3.71 4.62
C HIS A 118 2.85 2.75 3.83
N PHE A 119 2.36 2.17 2.73
CA PHE A 119 3.08 1.16 1.95
C PHE A 119 3.17 1.51 0.47
N LEU A 120 4.13 2.41 0.17
CA LEU A 120 4.42 2.84 -1.19
C LEU A 120 5.49 1.99 -1.89
N GLY A 121 6.07 1.02 -1.19
CA GLY A 121 7.00 0.02 -1.73
C GLY A 121 8.18 0.61 -2.52
N ALA A 122 8.67 -0.15 -3.50
CA ALA A 122 9.69 0.26 -4.44
C ALA A 122 9.11 1.05 -5.64
N SER A 123 8.01 1.78 -5.45
CA SER A 123 7.24 2.39 -6.54
C SER A 123 8.02 3.37 -7.40
N ASN A 124 8.96 4.14 -6.85
CA ASN A 124 9.83 5.01 -7.66
C ASN A 124 10.67 4.19 -8.66
N GLN A 125 11.16 3.00 -8.29
CA GLN A 125 11.92 2.14 -9.20
C GLN A 125 11.00 1.47 -10.23
N TYR A 126 9.81 1.02 -9.81
CA TYR A 126 8.85 0.41 -10.72
C TYR A 126 8.29 1.40 -11.74
N ARG A 127 7.98 2.64 -11.33
CA ARG A 127 7.55 3.69 -12.28
C ARG A 127 8.63 4.02 -13.28
N GLU A 128 9.90 4.07 -12.88
CA GLU A 128 11.01 4.33 -13.79
C GLU A 128 11.18 3.16 -14.78
N ARG A 129 11.02 1.93 -14.29
CA ARG A 129 11.16 0.72 -15.10
C ARG A 129 10.01 0.51 -16.09
N PHE A 130 8.78 0.82 -15.70
CA PHE A 130 7.57 0.55 -16.49
C PHE A 130 7.01 1.80 -17.17
N THR A 131 7.48 2.99 -16.81
CA THR A 131 6.79 4.26 -17.13
C THR A 131 5.35 4.26 -16.60
N ALA A 132 5.13 3.64 -15.44
CA ALA A 132 3.81 3.52 -14.83
C ALA A 132 3.31 4.88 -14.30
N GLU A 133 2.03 5.18 -14.51
CA GLU A 133 1.36 6.31 -13.87
C GLU A 133 0.98 5.94 -12.42
N ILE A 134 1.39 6.77 -11.47
CA ILE A 134 1.17 6.53 -10.04
C ILE A 134 0.00 7.35 -9.53
N HIS A 135 -0.97 6.65 -8.95
CA HIS A 135 -2.20 7.22 -8.40
C HIS A 135 -2.28 7.03 -6.89
N ILE A 136 -2.64 8.08 -6.18
CA ILE A 136 -2.92 8.03 -4.74
C ILE A 136 -4.00 9.06 -4.39
N HIS A 137 -4.72 8.84 -3.29
CA HIS A 137 -5.67 9.83 -2.81
C HIS A 137 -4.94 11.12 -2.35
N ARG A 138 -5.52 12.29 -2.64
CA ARG A 138 -4.93 13.61 -2.33
C ARG A 138 -4.57 13.79 -0.85
N ASN A 139 -5.43 13.32 0.05
CA ASN A 139 -5.18 13.45 1.50
C ASN A 139 -3.98 12.59 1.97
N ASP A 140 -3.67 11.52 1.26
CA ASP A 140 -2.55 10.64 1.57
C ASP A 140 -1.26 11.06 0.85
N SER A 141 -1.38 11.69 -0.32
CA SER A 141 -0.23 12.18 -1.09
C SER A 141 0.55 13.29 -0.38
N VAL A 142 -0.11 14.03 0.52
CA VAL A 142 0.47 15.17 1.24
C VAL A 142 1.09 14.78 2.59
N HIS A 143 0.98 13.52 2.99
CA HIS A 143 1.57 13.04 4.24
C HIS A 143 3.11 13.14 4.19
N GLU A 144 3.75 13.48 5.32
CA GLU A 144 5.19 13.74 5.34
C GLU A 144 6.03 12.56 4.85
N ILE A 145 5.62 11.33 5.18
CA ILE A 145 6.33 10.11 4.77
C ILE A 145 6.31 9.88 3.25
N CYS A 146 5.36 10.50 2.55
CA CYS A 146 5.21 10.41 1.09
C CYS A 146 6.08 11.41 0.33
N ARG A 147 6.62 12.43 0.98
CA ARG A 147 7.38 13.51 0.32
C ARG A 147 8.48 13.02 -0.65
N PRO A 148 9.18 11.90 -0.40
CA PRO A 148 10.19 11.36 -1.32
C PRO A 148 9.62 10.58 -2.52
N PHE A 149 8.32 10.27 -2.51
CA PHE A 149 7.61 9.53 -3.56
C PHE A 149 7.00 10.49 -4.58
N THR A 150 6.89 10.03 -5.82
CA THR A 150 6.31 10.83 -6.91
C THR A 150 4.97 10.24 -7.34
N PHE A 151 3.95 11.09 -7.37
CA PHE A 151 2.59 10.76 -7.80
C PHE A 151 2.23 11.59 -9.03
N ASP A 152 1.65 10.95 -10.05
CA ASP A 152 1.24 11.60 -11.29
C ASP A 152 -0.18 12.15 -11.18
N ILE A 153 -1.06 11.38 -10.54
CA ILE A 153 -2.48 11.71 -10.39
C ILE A 153 -2.89 11.59 -8.93
N THR A 154 -3.40 12.67 -8.36
CA THR A 154 -4.06 12.66 -7.06
C THR A 154 -5.57 12.72 -7.22
N PHE A 155 -6.30 11.72 -6.73
CA PHE A 155 -7.76 11.69 -6.76
C PHE A 155 -8.38 12.09 -5.41
N GLU A 156 -9.65 12.49 -5.41
CA GLU A 156 -10.34 13.03 -4.20
C GLU A 156 -11.59 12.24 -3.78
N GLY A 157 -11.98 11.22 -4.55
CA GLY A 157 -13.18 10.45 -4.27
C GLY A 157 -13.24 9.17 -5.09
N ASN A 158 -14.41 8.54 -5.09
CA ASN A 158 -14.64 7.29 -5.79
C ASN A 158 -14.45 7.46 -7.31
N PHE A 159 -13.91 6.44 -7.95
CA PHE A 159 -13.77 6.41 -9.41
C PHE A 159 -13.88 4.99 -9.95
N ARG A 160 -13.95 4.87 -11.28
CA ARG A 160 -13.83 3.60 -11.99
C ARG A 160 -12.77 3.70 -13.07
N HIS A 161 -11.99 2.65 -13.23
CA HIS A 161 -10.96 2.55 -14.26
C HIS A 161 -10.88 1.11 -14.78
N GLU A 162 -11.22 0.88 -16.05
CA GLU A 162 -11.08 -0.44 -16.71
C GLU A 162 -11.66 -1.62 -15.89
N GLY A 163 -12.83 -1.42 -15.28
CA GLY A 163 -13.50 -2.43 -14.45
C GLY A 163 -13.07 -2.44 -12.97
N ILE A 164 -12.01 -1.73 -12.60
CA ILE A 164 -11.62 -1.49 -11.20
C ILE A 164 -12.50 -0.37 -10.64
N GLU A 165 -13.25 -0.66 -9.60
CA GLU A 165 -14.00 0.32 -8.81
C GLU A 165 -13.17 0.73 -7.59
N ALA A 166 -12.98 2.03 -7.39
CA ALA A 166 -12.27 2.58 -6.24
C ALA A 166 -13.26 3.31 -5.31
N PHE A 167 -13.17 3.03 -4.01
CA PHE A 167 -14.02 3.62 -2.98
C PHE A 167 -13.17 4.29 -1.92
N HIS A 168 -13.24 5.63 -1.85
CA HIS A 168 -12.63 6.41 -0.79
C HIS A 168 -13.48 6.33 0.48
N ILE A 169 -12.85 5.91 1.58
CA ILE A 169 -13.54 5.60 2.84
C ILE A 169 -13.06 6.43 4.03
N ASP A 170 -11.83 6.95 3.99
CA ASP A 170 -11.18 7.51 5.19
C ASP A 170 -10.99 6.43 6.28
N GLY A 171 -10.64 6.81 7.51
CA GLY A 171 -10.54 5.92 8.66
C GLY A 171 -9.10 5.61 9.02
N HIS A 172 -8.55 4.49 8.55
CA HIS A 172 -7.16 4.13 8.86
C HIS A 172 -6.19 5.25 8.45
N THR A 173 -6.39 5.79 7.24
CA THR A 173 -5.74 7.01 6.77
C THR A 173 -6.79 7.96 6.17
N PRO A 174 -6.54 9.28 6.16
CA PRO A 174 -7.43 10.28 5.55
C PRO A 174 -7.78 10.03 4.08
N GLY A 175 -6.88 9.36 3.35
CA GLY A 175 -7.05 9.01 1.94
C GLY A 175 -7.35 7.53 1.68
N PHE A 176 -7.62 6.72 2.72
CA PHE A 176 -7.79 5.28 2.55
C PHE A 176 -8.85 4.97 1.50
N THR A 177 -8.44 4.18 0.51
CA THR A 177 -9.25 3.77 -0.64
C THR A 177 -9.13 2.26 -0.81
N PHE A 178 -10.25 1.56 -0.88
CA PHE A 178 -10.28 0.15 -1.25
C PHE A 178 -10.73 -0.01 -2.70
N TYR A 179 -10.41 -1.17 -3.29
CA TYR A 179 -10.73 -1.45 -4.68
C TYR A 179 -11.57 -2.72 -4.82
N ILE A 180 -12.40 -2.77 -5.86
CA ILE A 180 -13.09 -3.98 -6.31
C ILE A 180 -12.75 -4.19 -7.78
N PHE A 181 -12.46 -5.43 -8.16
CA PHE A 181 -12.35 -5.83 -9.57
C PHE A 181 -13.04 -7.19 -9.72
N GLU A 182 -14.01 -7.26 -10.62
CA GLU A 182 -14.86 -8.45 -10.80
C GLU A 182 -15.49 -8.88 -9.46
N ASP A 183 -15.16 -10.06 -8.95
CA ASP A 183 -15.63 -10.62 -7.68
C ASP A 183 -14.59 -10.53 -6.54
N LEU A 184 -13.51 -9.77 -6.73
CA LEU A 184 -12.41 -9.60 -5.76
C LEU A 184 -12.46 -8.24 -5.06
N LEU A 185 -12.30 -8.25 -3.73
CA LEU A 185 -12.16 -7.07 -2.88
C LEU A 185 -10.70 -6.89 -2.44
N PHE A 186 -10.11 -5.72 -2.69
CA PHE A 186 -8.77 -5.34 -2.21
C PHE A 186 -8.89 -4.36 -1.05
N ILE A 187 -8.72 -4.84 0.18
CA ILE A 187 -8.98 -4.10 1.42
C ILE A 187 -7.71 -3.75 2.21
N CYS A 188 -6.54 -4.17 1.71
CA CYS A 188 -5.24 -3.93 2.33
C CYS A 188 -5.25 -4.22 3.84
N ASP A 189 -4.71 -3.32 4.65
CA ASP A 189 -4.58 -3.44 6.10
C ASP A 189 -5.69 -2.72 6.87
N TYR A 190 -6.81 -2.36 6.24
CA TYR A 190 -7.93 -1.73 6.98
C TYR A 190 -8.42 -2.61 8.14
N VAL A 191 -8.38 -3.93 7.91
CA VAL A 191 -8.61 -4.95 8.92
C VAL A 191 -7.57 -6.06 8.88
N PHE A 192 -7.21 -6.53 10.07
CA PHE A 192 -6.36 -7.66 10.34
C PHE A 192 -7.20 -8.89 10.69
N LEU A 193 -6.82 -10.06 10.16
CA LEU A 193 -7.40 -11.34 10.57
C LEU A 193 -6.59 -11.92 11.74
N GLN A 194 -7.28 -12.37 12.80
CA GLN A 194 -6.68 -13.06 13.95
C GLN A 194 -7.53 -14.28 14.32
N ASP A 195 -7.06 -15.49 14.00
CA ASP A 195 -7.76 -16.76 14.22
C ASP A 195 -9.20 -16.76 13.71
N GLU A 196 -10.21 -16.68 14.59
CA GLU A 196 -11.64 -16.58 14.25
C GLU A 196 -12.19 -15.15 14.32
N SER A 197 -11.33 -14.19 14.63
CA SER A 197 -11.67 -12.79 14.87
C SER A 197 -11.05 -11.85 13.82
N MET A 198 -11.47 -10.58 13.88
CA MET A 198 -11.00 -9.51 13.02
C MET A 198 -10.77 -8.25 13.85
N LYS A 199 -9.75 -7.48 13.51
CA LYS A 199 -9.45 -6.20 14.16
C LYS A 199 -9.34 -5.10 13.12
N TYR A 200 -9.81 -3.90 13.47
CA TYR A 200 -9.50 -2.71 12.68
C TYR A 200 -8.02 -2.39 12.80
N ASN A 201 -7.50 -1.67 11.80
CA ASN A 201 -6.18 -1.09 11.93
C ASN A 201 -6.14 -0.10 13.11
N PRO A 202 -5.29 -0.34 14.13
CA PRO A 202 -5.29 0.52 15.31
C PRO A 202 -4.56 1.84 15.09
N PHE A 203 -3.89 2.02 13.94
CA PHE A 203 -3.04 3.18 13.65
C PHE A 203 -3.78 4.30 12.91
N GLY A 204 -5.06 4.51 13.23
CA GLY A 204 -5.88 5.62 12.74
C GLY A 204 -6.84 6.15 13.80
N PRO A 205 -7.58 7.24 13.56
CA PRO A 205 -8.58 7.74 14.50
C PRO A 205 -9.71 6.72 14.69
N VAL A 206 -9.92 6.26 15.93
CA VAL A 206 -10.86 5.17 16.26
C VAL A 206 -12.24 5.39 15.65
N GLY A 207 -12.85 6.56 15.89
CA GLY A 207 -14.19 6.87 15.41
C GLY A 207 -14.30 6.90 13.89
N GLN A 208 -13.29 7.43 13.21
CA GLN A 208 -13.27 7.49 11.73
C GLN A 208 -13.05 6.11 11.13
N THR A 209 -12.21 5.27 11.76
CA THR A 209 -11.94 3.91 11.28
C THR A 209 -13.16 3.00 11.44
N VAL A 210 -13.87 3.11 12.56
CA VAL A 210 -15.12 2.38 12.77
C VAL A 210 -16.20 2.85 11.80
N GLU A 211 -16.35 4.16 11.59
CA GLU A 211 -17.32 4.71 10.64
C GLU A 211 -16.99 4.32 9.19
N GLY A 212 -15.72 4.36 8.80
CA GLY A 212 -15.30 3.88 7.49
C GLY A 212 -15.53 2.37 7.34
N GLY A 213 -15.34 1.59 8.40
CA GLY A 213 -15.75 0.19 8.45
C GLY A 213 -17.25 -0.02 8.19
N ARG A 214 -18.11 0.83 8.78
CA ARG A 214 -19.55 0.83 8.52
C ARG A 214 -19.86 1.13 7.05
N ARG A 215 -19.21 2.15 6.48
CA ARG A 215 -19.35 2.51 5.05
C ARG A 215 -18.90 1.38 4.13
N ILE A 216 -17.81 0.68 4.45
CA ILE A 216 -17.35 -0.52 3.73
C ILE A 216 -18.47 -1.57 3.75
N HIS A 217 -19.04 -1.88 4.91
CA HIS A 217 -20.14 -2.84 5.01
C HIS A 217 -21.32 -2.46 4.09
N GLU A 218 -21.75 -1.20 4.10
CA GLU A 218 -22.84 -0.70 3.26
C GLU A 218 -22.54 -0.82 1.76
N ILE A 219 -21.31 -0.49 1.34
CA ILE A 219 -20.91 -0.56 -0.08
C ILE A 219 -20.86 -1.99 -0.58
N LEU A 220 -20.44 -2.92 0.28
CA LEU A 220 -20.28 -4.33 -0.05
C LEU A 220 -21.59 -5.13 0.01
N GLU A 221 -22.63 -4.56 0.59
CA GLU A 221 -23.90 -5.25 0.78
C GLU A 221 -24.57 -5.60 -0.56
N GLY A 222 -25.03 -6.85 -0.69
CA GLY A 222 -25.63 -7.38 -1.91
C GLY A 222 -24.67 -7.62 -3.09
N ARG A 223 -23.37 -7.34 -2.95
CA ARG A 223 -22.40 -7.56 -4.03
C ARG A 223 -22.00 -9.05 -4.15
N PRO A 224 -21.84 -9.57 -5.38
CA PRO A 224 -21.46 -10.96 -5.63
C PRO A 224 -19.93 -11.12 -5.55
N LEU A 225 -19.33 -10.91 -4.38
CA LEU A 225 -17.90 -11.06 -4.18
C LEU A 225 -17.57 -12.50 -3.73
N SER A 226 -16.43 -13.02 -4.18
CA SER A 226 -15.95 -14.37 -3.85
C SER A 226 -14.69 -14.35 -2.98
N THR A 227 -13.84 -13.33 -3.14
CA THR A 227 -12.49 -13.31 -2.58
C THR A 227 -12.15 -11.95 -1.98
N VAL A 228 -11.47 -11.96 -0.83
CA VAL A 228 -10.87 -10.77 -0.20
C VAL A 228 -9.36 -10.88 -0.17
N CYS A 229 -8.74 -9.83 -0.68
CA CYS A 229 -7.31 -9.56 -0.76
C CYS A 229 -6.95 -8.51 0.30
N GLY A 230 -6.39 -8.97 1.43
CA GLY A 230 -5.87 -8.09 2.48
C GLY A 230 -4.38 -7.78 2.30
N TYR A 231 -3.79 -7.13 3.31
CA TYR A 231 -2.37 -6.76 3.31
C TYR A 231 -1.43 -7.97 3.29
N ASN A 232 -1.80 -9.09 3.91
CA ASN A 232 -0.98 -10.30 3.89
C ASN A 232 -1.78 -11.60 3.73
N TYR A 233 -3.10 -11.51 3.55
CA TYR A 233 -4.01 -12.65 3.46
C TYR A 233 -4.86 -12.60 2.19
N VAL A 234 -5.27 -13.78 1.74
CA VAL A 234 -6.32 -13.98 0.73
C VAL A 234 -7.30 -14.99 1.30
N CYS A 235 -8.59 -14.69 1.31
CA CYS A 235 -9.60 -15.55 1.91
C CYS A 235 -10.95 -15.45 1.19
N ALA A 236 -11.82 -16.44 1.43
CA ALA A 236 -13.18 -16.44 0.89
C ALA A 236 -14.00 -15.28 1.46
N TYR A 237 -14.72 -14.59 0.58
CA TYR A 237 -15.51 -13.41 0.95
C TYR A 237 -16.60 -13.73 1.98
N ASP A 238 -17.27 -14.88 1.90
CA ASP A 238 -18.31 -15.23 2.87
C ASP A 238 -17.78 -15.34 4.31
N ASP A 239 -16.60 -15.93 4.48
CA ASP A 239 -15.97 -16.02 5.80
C ASP A 239 -15.48 -14.66 6.28
N TRP A 240 -14.86 -13.88 5.38
CA TRP A 240 -14.44 -12.51 5.70
C TRP A 240 -15.63 -11.63 6.08
N LYS A 241 -16.72 -11.67 5.30
CA LYS A 241 -17.96 -10.91 5.51
C LYS A 241 -18.59 -11.28 6.85
N ARG A 242 -18.66 -12.57 7.19
CA ARG A 242 -19.15 -13.05 8.49
C ARG A 242 -18.36 -12.44 9.65
N ARG A 243 -17.03 -12.45 9.57
CA ARG A 243 -16.14 -11.89 10.60
C ARG A 243 -16.24 -10.37 10.67
N PHE A 244 -16.35 -9.69 9.53
CA PHE A 244 -16.53 -8.24 9.46
C PHE A 244 -17.89 -7.81 10.03
N ALA A 245 -18.96 -8.56 9.75
CA ALA A 245 -20.29 -8.29 10.30
C ALA A 245 -20.38 -8.55 11.82
N ALA A 246 -19.54 -9.43 12.36
CA ALA A 246 -19.44 -9.64 13.82
C ALA A 246 -18.83 -8.43 14.56
N GLY A 247 -18.28 -7.45 13.82
CA GLY A 247 -17.71 -6.22 14.35
C GLY A 247 -16.23 -6.36 14.67
N PRO A 248 -15.32 -5.83 13.84
CA PRO A 248 -13.90 -5.86 14.12
C PRO A 248 -13.59 -5.08 15.40
N LEU A 249 -12.74 -5.64 16.25
CA LEU A 249 -12.34 -4.96 17.48
C LEU A 249 -11.37 -3.83 17.13
N PHE A 250 -11.62 -2.63 17.67
CA PHE A 250 -10.63 -1.57 17.70
C PHE A 250 -9.83 -1.68 19.00
N SER A 251 -8.70 -2.38 18.96
CA SER A 251 -7.82 -2.60 20.12
C SER A 251 -6.37 -2.62 19.67
N GLY A 252 -5.45 -2.16 20.52
CA GLY A 252 -4.01 -2.19 20.23
C GLY A 252 -3.50 -3.62 19.98
N PHE A 253 -2.35 -3.69 19.29
CA PHE A 253 -1.57 -4.93 19.16
C PHE A 253 -0.95 -5.34 20.48
#